data_AF-A0A7C7PQ41-F1
#
_entry.id   AF-A0A7C7PQ41-F1
#
_cell.length_a   1.000
_cell.length_b   1.000
_cell.length_c   1.000
_cell.angle_alpha   90.00
_cell.angle_beta   90.00
_cell.angle_gamma   90.00
#
_symmetry.space_group_name_H-M   'P 1'
#
loop_
_entity.id
_entity.type
_entity.pdbx_description
1 polymer ?
#
loop_
_entity_poly.entity_id
_entity_poly.type
_entity_poly.pdbx_seq_one_letter_code
_entity_poly.pdbx_strand_id
1 'polypeptide(L)'
;MKTLRIATRKSKLALWQANYIAKLIKEKYPDINLELVKIVTKGDKILDVPLAKIGGKGLFTKEIEEALLDNRADLAVHSMKDVPTQLPENLEISVVSKQMSSVELQAFQSAKSF
;
A
#
# COMPACT_ATOMS: atom_id res chain seq x y z
N MET A 1 -7.63 22.59 4.29
CA MET A 1 -6.96 21.47 5.00
C MET A 1 -6.38 20.53 3.95
N LYS A 2 -5.13 20.09 4.13
CA LYS A 2 -4.50 19.13 3.20
C LYS A 2 -5.04 17.73 3.49
N THR A 3 -5.53 17.04 2.45
CA THR A 3 -5.96 15.64 2.54
C THR A 3 -4.81 14.74 2.08
N LEU A 4 -4.56 13.68 2.83
CA LEU A 4 -3.58 12.64 2.51
C LEU A 4 -4.33 11.32 2.25
N ARG A 5 -4.19 10.80 1.03
CA ARG A 5 -4.89 9.62 0.52
C ARG A 5 -3.98 8.40 0.59
N ILE A 6 -4.42 7.40 1.34
CA ILE A 6 -3.69 6.17 1.62
C ILE A 6 -4.31 5.03 0.81
N ALA A 7 -3.58 4.56 -0.21
CA ALA A 7 -3.94 3.38 -0.97
C ALA A 7 -3.75 2.10 -0.13
N THR A 8 -4.73 1.20 -0.19
CA THR A 8 -4.68 -0.11 0.47
C THR A 8 -5.58 -1.13 -0.24
N ARG A 9 -5.27 -2.42 -0.09
CA ARG A 9 -6.16 -3.51 -0.52
C ARG A 9 -7.41 -3.60 0.36
N LYS A 10 -8.44 -4.30 -0.12
CA LYS A 10 -9.70 -4.51 0.62
C LYS A 10 -9.67 -5.66 1.64
N SER A 11 -8.60 -6.43 1.72
CA SER A 11 -8.50 -7.52 2.69
C SER A 11 -8.54 -6.97 4.12
N LYS A 12 -9.08 -7.77 5.07
CA LYS A 12 -9.19 -7.34 6.48
C LYS A 12 -7.84 -6.91 7.06
N LEU A 13 -6.78 -7.66 6.74
CA LEU A 13 -5.42 -7.34 7.19
C LEU A 13 -4.89 -6.04 6.58
N ALA A 14 -5.06 -5.84 5.26
CA ALA A 14 -4.58 -4.63 4.60
C ALA A 14 -5.31 -3.37 5.10
N LEU A 15 -6.62 -3.48 5.36
CA LEU A 15 -7.39 -2.41 5.98
C LEU A 15 -6.91 -2.13 7.40
N TRP A 16 -6.64 -3.17 8.20
CA TRP A 16 -6.11 -2.99 9.55
C TRP A 16 -4.75 -2.27 9.52
N GLN A 17 -3.82 -2.70 8.66
CA GLN A 17 -2.51 -2.08 8.50
C GLN A 17 -2.63 -0.60 8.07
N ALA A 18 -3.47 -0.30 7.08
CA ALA A 18 -3.67 1.07 6.63
C ALA A 18 -4.30 1.97 7.71
N ASN A 19 -5.26 1.44 8.48
CA ASN A 19 -5.85 2.18 9.61
C ASN A 19 -4.84 2.39 10.74
N TYR A 20 -3.99 1.41 11.03
CA TYR A 20 -2.93 1.54 12.03
C TYR A 20 -1.98 2.69 11.67
N ILE A 21 -1.52 2.73 10.41
CA ILE A 21 -0.69 3.83 9.92
C ILE A 21 -1.43 5.16 9.93
N ALA A 22 -2.68 5.20 9.47
CA ALA A 22 -3.49 6.41 9.49
C ALA A 22 -3.62 6.98 10.91
N LYS A 23 -3.80 6.12 11.92
CA LYS A 23 -3.83 6.53 13.32
C LYS A 23 -2.51 7.18 13.76
N LEU A 24 -1.37 6.56 13.47
CA LEU A 24 -0.05 7.13 13.81
C LEU A 24 0.20 8.49 13.14
N ILE A 25 -0.20 8.63 11.87
CA ILE A 25 -0.11 9.91 11.14
C ILE A 25 -1.00 10.95 11.81
N LYS A 26 -2.24 10.60 12.18
CA LYS A 26 -3.18 11.52 12.81
C LYS A 26 -2.73 11.99 14.20
N GLU A 27 -2.10 11.11 14.98
CA GLU A 27 -1.53 11.45 16.29
C GLU A 27 -0.40 12.49 16.16
N LYS A 28 0.43 12.38 15.13
CA LYS A 28 1.55 13.30 14.89
C LYS A 28 1.14 14.57 14.13
N TYR A 29 0.12 14.48 13.28
CA TYR A 29 -0.38 15.56 12.43
C TYR A 29 -1.91 15.70 12.54
N PRO A 30 -2.43 16.29 13.64
CA PRO A 30 -3.86 16.38 13.90
C PRO A 30 -4.65 17.14 12.83
N ASP A 31 -4.02 18.08 12.13
CA ASP A 31 -4.68 18.96 11.15
C ASP A 31 -4.79 18.37 9.73
N ILE A 32 -4.18 17.19 9.49
CA ILE A 32 -4.26 16.50 8.20
C ILE A 32 -5.57 15.69 8.13
N ASN A 33 -6.27 15.81 7.01
CA ASN A 33 -7.38 14.91 6.69
C ASN A 33 -6.83 13.63 6.08
N LEU A 34 -7.35 12.47 6.51
CA LEU A 34 -6.90 11.17 6.03
C LEU A 34 -8.03 10.47 5.30
N GLU A 35 -7.73 9.93 4.12
CA GLU A 35 -8.67 9.18 3.30
C GLU A 35 -8.07 7.82 2.92
N LEU A 36 -8.83 6.73 3.09
CA LEU A 36 -8.39 5.41 2.61
C LEU A 36 -8.93 5.14 1.21
N VAL A 37 -8.03 5.01 0.24
CA VAL A 37 -8.33 4.64 -1.14
C VAL A 37 -8.26 3.12 -1.28
N LYS A 38 -9.43 2.47 -1.21
CA LYS A 38 -9.55 1.00 -1.24
C LYS A 38 -9.47 0.46 -2.66
N ILE A 39 -8.38 -0.25 -2.98
CA ILE A 39 -8.08 -0.76 -4.32
C ILE A 39 -8.36 -2.26 -4.39
N VAL A 40 -8.96 -2.70 -5.49
CA VAL A 40 -9.16 -4.12 -5.81
C VAL A 40 -8.09 -4.50 -6.82
N THR A 41 -7.23 -5.43 -6.44
CA THR A 41 -6.14 -5.90 -7.30
C THR A 41 -6.58 -7.10 -8.13
N LYS A 42 -5.85 -7.43 -9.20
CA LYS A 42 -6.08 -8.68 -9.93
C LYS A 42 -5.97 -9.92 -9.04
N GLY A 43 -5.01 -9.93 -8.12
CA GLY A 43 -4.85 -11.01 -7.15
C GLY A 43 -6.04 -11.15 -6.18
N ASP A 44 -6.82 -10.09 -5.94
CA ASP A 44 -8.06 -10.18 -5.16
C ASP A 44 -9.20 -10.85 -5.94
N LYS A 45 -9.17 -10.78 -7.27
CA LYS A 45 -10.21 -11.34 -8.16
C LYS A 45 -9.95 -12.80 -8.51
N ILE A 46 -8.69 -13.23 -8.49
CA ILE A 46 -8.27 -14.57 -8.90
C ILE A 46 -7.98 -15.39 -7.64
N LEU A 47 -9.03 -15.98 -7.06
CA LEU A 47 -8.93 -16.83 -5.85
C LEU A 47 -8.78 -18.33 -6.19
N ASP A 48 -9.24 -18.75 -7.37
CA ASP A 48 -9.43 -20.16 -7.71
C ASP A 48 -8.30 -20.77 -8.56
N VAL A 49 -7.27 -20.00 -8.87
CA VAL A 49 -6.12 -20.47 -9.66
C VAL A 49 -4.85 -20.36 -8.82
N PRO A 50 -4.07 -21.45 -8.65
CA PRO A 50 -2.82 -21.40 -7.92
C PRO A 50 -1.91 -20.28 -8.44
N LEU A 51 -1.45 -19.40 -7.53
CA LEU A 51 -0.59 -18.24 -7.86
C LEU A 51 0.62 -18.62 -8.74
N ALA A 52 1.16 -19.83 -8.54
CA ALA A 52 2.26 -20.38 -9.33
C ALA A 52 1.96 -20.49 -10.85
N LYS A 53 0.69 -20.59 -11.25
CA LYS A 53 0.28 -20.70 -12.66
C LYS A 53 0.04 -19.35 -13.35
N ILE A 54 -0.12 -18.25 -12.60
CA ILE A 54 -0.54 -16.95 -13.16
C ILE A 54 0.65 -16.06 -13.54
N GLY A 55 1.88 -16.40 -13.12
CA GLY A 55 3.05 -15.54 -13.30
C GLY A 55 3.04 -14.39 -12.29
N GLY A 56 3.84 -14.53 -11.24
CA GLY A 56 3.68 -13.81 -9.97
C GLY A 56 4.14 -12.34 -9.89
N LYS A 57 4.40 -11.64 -11.00
CA LYS A 57 4.88 -10.25 -10.93
C LYS A 57 3.72 -9.27 -10.79
N GLY A 58 3.60 -8.63 -9.61
CA GLY A 58 2.73 -7.47 -9.40
C GLY A 58 1.23 -7.75 -9.25
N LEU A 59 0.81 -9.00 -9.02
CA LEU A 59 -0.62 -9.36 -8.89
C LEU A 59 -1.37 -8.57 -7.82
N PHE A 60 -0.67 -8.14 -6.76
CA PHE A 60 -1.24 -7.45 -5.61
C PHE A 60 -0.78 -6.00 -5.47
N THR A 61 0.10 -5.51 -6.35
CA THR A 61 0.67 -4.17 -6.25
C THR A 61 0.40 -3.29 -7.47
N LYS A 62 0.18 -3.87 -8.66
CA LYS A 62 0.02 -3.10 -9.89
C LYS A 62 -1.05 -2.01 -9.81
N GLU A 63 -2.28 -2.35 -9.42
CA GLU A 63 -3.36 -1.36 -9.35
C GLU A 63 -3.13 -0.28 -8.29
N ILE A 64 -2.30 -0.58 -7.29
CA ILE A 64 -1.91 0.37 -6.24
C ILE A 64 -0.80 1.28 -6.71
N GLU A 65 0.22 0.74 -7.39
CA GLU A 65 1.28 1.49 -8.07
C GLU A 65 0.68 2.49 -9.08
N GLU A 66 -0.28 2.04 -9.89
CA GLU A 66 -1.03 2.91 -10.81
C GLU A 66 -1.76 4.04 -10.06
N ALA A 67 -2.32 3.77 -8.89
CA ALA A 67 -3.00 4.81 -8.10
C ALA A 67 -2.04 5.88 -7.57
N LEU A 68 -0.80 5.51 -7.26
CA LEU A 68 0.23 6.45 -6.85
C LEU A 68 0.71 7.28 -8.06
N LEU A 69 0.99 6.62 -9.18
CA LEU A 69 1.47 7.29 -10.41
C LEU A 69 0.41 8.24 -11.00
N ASP A 70 -0.87 7.88 -10.93
CA ASP A 70 -2.00 8.69 -11.41
C ASP A 70 -2.40 9.82 -10.44
N ASN A 71 -1.67 10.01 -9.33
CA ASN A 71 -2.04 10.94 -8.26
C ASN A 71 -3.45 10.70 -7.69
N ARG A 72 -3.94 9.45 -7.72
CA ARG A 72 -5.21 9.04 -7.06
C ARG A 72 -5.00 8.73 -5.59
N ALA A 73 -3.78 8.38 -5.20
CA ALA A 73 -3.32 8.24 -3.83
C ALA A 73 -1.97 8.92 -3.64
N ASP A 74 -1.64 9.29 -2.40
CA ASP A 74 -0.40 9.99 -2.06
C ASP A 74 0.63 9.04 -1.44
N LEU A 75 0.16 7.97 -0.78
CA LEU A 75 0.99 6.87 -0.27
C LEU A 75 0.23 5.55 -0.34
N ALA A 76 0.95 4.43 -0.36
CA ALA A 76 0.36 3.10 -0.22
C ALA A 76 0.91 2.37 1.02
N VAL A 77 0.06 1.59 1.69
CA VAL A 77 0.45 0.72 2.81
C VAL A 77 0.32 -0.73 2.39
N HIS A 78 1.43 -1.48 2.49
CA HIS A 78 1.51 -2.89 2.14
C HIS A 78 2.26 -3.70 3.19
N SER A 79 1.97 -5.00 3.23
CA SER A 79 2.89 -5.97 3.80
C SER A 79 4.12 -6.09 2.90
N MET A 80 5.32 -5.95 3.44
CA MET A 80 6.59 -5.94 2.69
C MET A 80 6.82 -7.21 1.86
N LYS A 81 6.31 -8.36 2.33
CA LYS A 81 6.39 -9.63 1.58
C LYS A 81 5.69 -9.56 0.22
N ASP A 82 4.72 -8.65 0.09
CA ASP A 82 3.94 -8.45 -1.13
C ASP A 82 4.54 -7.36 -2.03
N VAL A 83 5.57 -6.63 -1.57
CA VAL A 83 6.23 -5.57 -2.34
C VAL A 83 7.26 -6.20 -3.27
N PRO A 84 7.23 -5.89 -4.59
CA PRO A 84 8.19 -6.45 -5.52
C PRO A 84 9.61 -5.95 -5.23
N THR A 85 10.61 -6.80 -5.49
CA THR A 85 12.03 -6.45 -5.35
C THR A 85 12.47 -5.34 -6.31
N GLN A 86 11.78 -5.21 -7.45
CA GLN A 86 11.95 -4.14 -8.41
C GLN A 86 10.69 -3.28 -8.40
N LEU A 87 10.83 -2.02 -7.96
CA LEU A 87 9.76 -1.05 -8.00
C LEU A 87 9.68 -0.40 -9.39
N PRO A 88 8.49 0.03 -9.82
CA PRO A 88 8.35 0.90 -10.99
C PRO A 88 9.21 2.16 -10.85
N GLU A 89 9.63 2.69 -11.99
CA GLU A 89 10.26 4.00 -12.03
C GLU A 89 9.33 5.04 -11.37
N ASN A 90 9.91 6.00 -10.65
CA ASN A 90 9.20 7.02 -9.88
C ASN A 90 8.46 6.55 -8.62
N LEU A 91 8.61 5.29 -8.20
CA LEU A 91 8.14 4.85 -6.89
C LEU A 91 9.32 4.44 -6.01
N GLU A 92 9.19 4.66 -4.71
CA GLU A 92 10.17 4.25 -3.72
C GLU A 92 9.51 3.74 -2.43
N ILE A 93 10.24 2.90 -1.67
CA ILE A 93 9.84 2.54 -0.32
C ILE A 93 10.42 3.61 0.62
N SER A 94 9.60 4.55 1.06
CA SER A 94 10.07 5.71 1.85
C SER A 94 10.15 5.40 3.35
N VAL A 95 9.35 4.46 3.85
CA VAL A 95 9.31 4.11 5.28
C VAL A 95 9.07 2.61 5.44
N VAL A 96 9.73 2.03 6.45
CA VAL A 96 9.50 0.66 6.91
C VAL A 96 9.14 0.71 8.40
N SER A 97 7.94 0.26 8.77
CA SER A 97 7.53 0.24 10.19
C SER A 97 8.31 -0.81 10.98
N LYS A 98 8.60 -0.52 12.25
CA LYS A 98 9.27 -1.48 13.16
C LYS A 98 8.41 -2.75 13.31
N GLN A 99 9.04 -3.92 13.23
CA GLN A 99 8.37 -5.22 13.28
C GLN A 99 7.44 -5.34 14.49
N MET A 100 6.15 -5.58 14.26
CA MET A 100 5.24 -6.19 15.23
C MET A 100 5.23 -7.71 14.96
N SER A 101 6.29 -8.41 15.38
CA SER A 101 6.52 -9.86 15.15
C SER A 101 6.69 -10.28 13.67
N SER A 102 7.19 -11.49 13.46
CA SER A 102 7.94 -12.00 12.30
C SER A 102 7.23 -12.04 10.92
N VAL A 103 6.14 -11.30 10.70
CA VAL A 103 5.36 -11.32 9.44
C VAL A 103 5.05 -9.92 8.87
N GLU A 104 5.37 -8.83 9.58
CA GLU A 104 4.82 -7.52 9.25
C GLU A 104 5.89 -6.41 9.23
N LEU A 105 6.59 -6.33 8.11
CA LEU A 105 7.20 -5.07 7.68
C LEU A 105 6.10 -4.32 6.90
N GLN A 106 5.78 -3.08 7.27
CA GLN A 106 4.88 -2.25 6.47
C GLN A 106 5.72 -1.32 5.60
N ALA A 107 5.57 -1.42 4.29
CA ALA A 107 6.26 -0.55 3.35
C ALA A 107 5.33 0.58 2.94
N PHE A 108 5.87 1.80 2.95
CA PHE A 108 5.22 2.97 2.39
C PHE A 108 5.75 3.16 0.97
N GLN A 109 4.90 3.01 -0.03
CA GLN A 109 5.26 3.42 -1.37
C GLN A 109 4.78 4.85 -1.60
N SER A 110 5.67 5.74 -2.01
CA SER A 110 5.33 7.10 -2.40
C SER A 110 5.93 7.42 -3.78
N ALA A 111 5.30 8.35 -4.50
CA ALA A 111 5.89 8.91 -5.71
C ALA A 111 7.18 9.65 -5.33
N LYS A 112 8.27 9.42 -6.07
CA LYS A 112 9.55 10.12 -5.90
C LYS A 112 9.30 11.62 -6.08
N SER A 113 9.25 12.31 -4.95
CA SER A 113 9.25 13.77 -4.78
C SER A 113 7.93 14.53 -5.04
N PHE A 114 7.48 15.19 -3.97
CA PHE A 114 6.84 16.51 -4.01
C PHE A 114 7.85 17.59 -4.40
#